data_AF-A0A8J5TRQ1-F1
#
_entry.id   AF-A0A8J5TRQ1-F1
#
_cell.length_a   1.000
_cell.length_b   1.000
_cell.length_c   1.000
_cell.angle_alpha   90.00
_cell.angle_beta   90.00
_cell.angle_gamma   90.00
#
_symmetry.space_group_name_H-M   'P 1'
#
loop_
_entity.id
_entity.type
_entity.pdbx_description
1 polymer ?
#
loop_
_entity_poly.entity_id
_entity_poly.type
_entity_poly.pdbx_seq_one_letter_code
_entity_poly.pdbx_strand_id
1 'polypeptide(L)'
;MNGVLALSAYHIASVTHCQHARRKEYQYQMLAIQDLGRCLSNLGPENADGALVASMALLWLCEDMSSRGQIAAGISAILQTCQGLGHQSAFCRMITQAWRQTAHLHTTPKPECGDTNGLQHIIAEMRKFEEILEEHEPDDDTWRQLRLLIALAEDLIKVEPSTPADKQFERFRLLRYYKLWLPLNDLLTDKDLSSILMVNAYLHAVALYTPPQTSQAYMIDLGVNLPSLLNETLRQIRPVEPYVRLLDELKVILSPM
;
A
#
# COMPACT_ATOMS: atom_id res chain seq x y z
N MET A 1 15.18 17.09 -2.27
CA MET A 1 14.09 17.83 -1.57
C MET A 1 12.76 17.71 -2.30
N ASN A 2 12.69 18.04 -3.61
CA ASN A 2 11.43 18.03 -4.37
C ASN A 2 10.65 16.70 -4.33
N GLY A 3 11.32 15.53 -4.33
CA GLY A 3 10.63 14.24 -4.18
C GLY A 3 9.85 14.10 -2.87
N VAL A 4 10.41 14.57 -1.76
CA VAL A 4 9.75 14.55 -0.44
C VAL A 4 8.57 15.54 -0.42
N LEU A 5 8.76 16.74 -0.98
CA LEU A 5 7.68 17.73 -1.09
C LEU A 5 6.51 17.21 -1.95
N ALA A 6 6.80 16.47 -3.02
CA ALA A 6 5.79 15.81 -3.83
C ALA A 6 5.00 14.78 -3.02
N LEU A 7 5.68 13.94 -2.22
CA LEU A 7 5.01 12.99 -1.32
C LEU A 7 4.13 13.68 -0.27
N SER A 8 4.63 14.74 0.36
CA SER A 8 3.86 15.49 1.35
C SER A 8 2.62 16.15 0.72
N ALA A 9 2.78 16.75 -0.46
CA ALA A 9 1.68 17.36 -1.19
C ALA A 9 0.65 16.32 -1.64
N TYR A 10 1.10 15.14 -2.11
CA TYR A 10 0.23 14.00 -2.44
C TYR A 10 -0.58 13.57 -1.22
N HIS A 11 0.05 13.37 -0.06
CA HIS A 11 -0.63 12.96 1.16
C HIS A 11 -1.66 13.98 1.63
N ILE A 12 -1.31 15.27 1.62
CA ILE A 12 -2.28 16.33 1.97
C ILE A 12 -3.45 16.33 0.97
N ALA A 13 -3.17 16.20 -0.33
CA ALA A 13 -4.21 16.16 -1.36
C ALA A 13 -5.13 14.94 -1.21
N SER A 14 -4.58 13.77 -0.84
CA SER A 14 -5.36 12.54 -0.68
C SER A 14 -6.27 12.58 0.56
N VAL A 15 -5.81 13.18 1.66
CA VAL A 15 -6.58 13.26 2.92
C VAL A 15 -7.61 14.40 2.91
N THR A 16 -7.27 15.55 2.30
CA THR A 16 -8.12 16.76 2.37
C THR A 16 -8.90 17.05 1.10
N HIS A 17 -8.67 16.27 0.04
CA HIS A 17 -9.18 16.55 -1.31
C HIS A 17 -8.84 17.96 -1.83
N CYS A 18 -7.79 18.59 -1.30
CA CYS A 18 -7.37 19.94 -1.66
C CYS A 18 -6.75 19.99 -3.05
N GLN A 19 -7.44 20.66 -4.00
CA GLN A 19 -6.95 20.84 -5.37
C GLN A 19 -5.61 21.60 -5.43
N HIS A 20 -5.36 22.53 -4.52
CA HIS A 20 -4.08 23.26 -4.48
C HIS A 20 -2.92 22.32 -4.13
N ALA A 21 -3.10 21.45 -3.13
CA ALA A 21 -2.12 20.45 -2.78
C ALA A 21 -1.85 19.48 -3.94
N ARG A 22 -2.90 19.06 -4.66
CA ARG A 22 -2.76 18.22 -5.86
C ARG A 22 -1.95 18.91 -6.97
N ARG A 23 -2.14 20.21 -7.20
CA ARG A 23 -1.31 20.97 -8.17
C ARG A 23 0.15 21.05 -7.71
N LYS A 24 0.39 21.24 -6.41
CA LYS A 24 1.74 21.29 -5.84
C LYS A 24 2.47 19.95 -5.95
N GLU A 25 1.78 18.85 -5.73
CA GLU A 25 2.31 17.50 -5.98
C GLU A 25 2.88 17.38 -7.39
N TYR A 26 2.08 17.65 -8.43
CA TYR A 26 2.54 17.55 -9.82
C TYR A 26 3.74 18.46 -10.11
N GLN A 27 3.73 19.69 -9.57
CA GLN A 27 4.83 20.63 -9.70
C GLN A 27 6.12 20.05 -9.10
N TYR A 28 6.06 19.57 -7.85
CA TYR A 28 7.23 19.01 -7.17
C TYR A 28 7.70 17.69 -7.78
N GLN A 29 6.79 16.86 -8.28
CA GLN A 29 7.12 15.61 -8.97
C GLN A 29 7.94 15.90 -10.24
N MET A 30 7.51 16.87 -11.06
CA MET A 30 8.25 17.29 -12.25
C MET A 30 9.64 17.81 -11.92
N LEU A 31 9.76 18.65 -10.88
CA LEU A 31 11.05 19.16 -10.42
C LEU A 31 11.95 18.03 -9.89
N ALA A 32 11.38 17.05 -9.18
CA ALA A 32 12.12 15.90 -8.68
C ALA A 32 12.70 15.05 -9.82
N ILE A 33 11.96 14.85 -10.91
CA ILE A 33 12.43 14.13 -12.10
C ILE A 33 13.61 14.89 -12.74
N GLN A 34 13.48 16.21 -12.89
CA GLN A 34 14.54 17.04 -13.47
C GLN A 34 15.81 17.05 -12.63
N ASP A 35 15.67 17.22 -11.31
CA ASP A 35 16.80 17.22 -10.38
C ASP A 35 17.46 15.85 -10.31
N LEU A 36 16.68 14.77 -10.33
CA LEU A 36 17.21 13.40 -10.37
C LEU A 36 18.01 13.18 -11.66
N GLY A 37 17.49 13.59 -12.81
CA GLY A 37 18.20 13.48 -14.09
C GLY A 37 19.58 14.18 -14.06
N ARG A 38 19.64 15.39 -13.48
CA ARG A 38 20.92 16.13 -13.29
C ARG A 38 21.84 15.47 -12.26
N CYS A 39 21.27 14.90 -11.21
CA CYS A 39 22.03 14.20 -10.18
C CYS A 39 22.66 12.92 -10.73
N LEU A 40 21.93 12.18 -11.57
CA LEU A 40 22.39 10.92 -12.17
C LEU A 40 23.53 11.12 -13.17
N SER A 41 23.59 12.26 -13.88
CA SER A 41 24.71 12.52 -14.80
C SER A 41 26.05 12.68 -14.10
N ASN A 42 26.05 13.09 -12.82
CA ASN A 42 27.24 13.28 -12.00
C ASN A 42 27.06 12.55 -10.65
N LEU A 43 26.71 11.27 -10.69
CA LEU A 43 26.46 10.49 -9.47
C LEU A 43 27.77 10.25 -8.71
N GLY A 44 27.80 10.66 -7.44
CA GLY A 44 28.92 10.52 -6.52
C GLY A 44 28.44 10.14 -5.11
N PRO A 45 29.36 9.79 -4.20
CA PRO A 45 28.99 9.43 -2.82
C PRO A 45 28.19 10.52 -2.09
N GLU A 46 28.47 11.79 -2.38
CA GLU A 46 27.82 12.95 -1.75
C GLU A 46 26.34 13.11 -2.13
N ASN A 47 25.92 12.63 -3.30
CA ASN A 47 24.57 12.82 -3.82
C ASN A 47 23.79 11.50 -4.00
N ALA A 48 24.45 10.36 -3.80
CA ALA A 48 23.88 9.01 -3.90
C ALA A 48 22.62 8.83 -3.05
N ASP A 49 22.65 9.22 -1.77
CA ASP A 49 21.48 9.09 -0.88
C ASP A 49 20.33 9.98 -1.36
N GLY A 50 20.63 11.20 -1.83
CA GLY A 50 19.63 12.10 -2.37
C GLY A 50 18.97 11.56 -3.63
N ALA A 51 19.76 10.99 -4.54
CA ALA A 51 19.27 10.33 -5.74
C ALA A 51 18.39 9.11 -5.39
N LEU A 52 18.81 8.32 -4.40
CA LEU A 52 18.07 7.15 -3.94
C LEU A 52 16.73 7.53 -3.31
N VAL A 53 16.71 8.52 -2.40
CA VAL A 53 15.47 9.05 -1.79
C VAL A 53 14.54 9.61 -2.86
N ALA A 54 15.06 10.40 -3.81
CA ALA A 54 14.24 10.96 -4.89
C ALA A 54 13.64 9.86 -5.79
N SER A 55 14.43 8.85 -6.14
CA SER A 55 13.97 7.71 -6.94
C SER A 55 12.90 6.90 -6.21
N MET A 56 13.07 6.66 -4.91
CA MET A 56 12.05 6.00 -4.10
C MET A 56 10.75 6.82 -3.98
N ALA A 57 10.86 8.14 -3.80
CA ALA A 57 9.70 9.02 -3.76
C ALA A 57 8.93 9.01 -5.09
N LEU A 58 9.65 9.02 -6.22
CA LEU A 58 9.05 8.92 -7.55
C LEU A 58 8.43 7.54 -7.78
N LEU A 59 9.08 6.46 -7.34
CA LEU A 59 8.50 5.12 -7.40
C LEU A 59 7.22 5.06 -6.55
N TRP A 60 7.17 5.72 -5.39
CA TRP A 60 5.96 5.79 -4.58
C TRP A 60 4.84 6.53 -5.31
N LEU A 61 5.12 7.68 -5.93
CA LEU A 61 4.13 8.52 -6.61
C LEU A 61 3.72 8.00 -8.00
N CYS A 62 4.46 7.07 -8.57
CA CYS A 62 4.22 6.59 -9.93
C CYS A 62 3.01 5.64 -9.99
N GLU A 63 2.02 6.02 -10.79
CA GLU A 63 0.76 5.29 -11.01
C GLU A 63 0.79 4.38 -12.24
N ASP A 64 1.86 4.39 -13.05
CA ASP A 64 2.02 3.60 -14.28
C ASP A 64 3.09 2.51 -14.12
N MET A 65 2.78 1.28 -14.53
CA MET A 65 3.69 0.15 -14.35
C MET A 65 4.93 0.17 -15.20
N SER A 66 4.83 0.63 -16.44
CA SER A 66 6.00 0.74 -17.31
C SER A 66 7.01 1.69 -16.69
N SER A 67 6.54 2.85 -16.24
CA SER A 67 7.32 3.86 -15.54
C SER A 67 7.88 3.36 -14.22
N ARG A 68 7.11 2.62 -13.41
CA ARG A 68 7.61 2.01 -12.16
C ARG A 68 8.73 1.01 -12.41
N GLY A 69 8.63 0.19 -13.47
CA GLY A 69 9.68 -0.73 -13.88
C GLY A 69 10.99 -0.01 -14.22
N GLN A 70 10.88 1.11 -14.97
CA GLN A 70 12.04 1.95 -15.29
C GLN A 70 12.66 2.59 -14.05
N ILE A 71 11.84 3.12 -13.14
CA ILE A 71 12.33 3.71 -11.88
C ILE A 71 12.99 2.65 -11.00
N ALA A 72 12.41 1.44 -10.89
CA ALA A 72 12.98 0.33 -10.13
C ALA A 72 14.33 -0.15 -10.71
N ALA A 73 14.44 -0.20 -12.04
CA ALA A 73 15.72 -0.46 -12.72
C ALA A 73 16.75 0.64 -12.42
N GLY A 74 16.33 1.91 -12.44
CA GLY A 74 17.16 3.06 -12.04
C GLY A 74 17.66 2.97 -10.60
N ILE A 75 16.79 2.59 -9.65
CA ILE A 75 17.19 2.36 -8.25
C ILE A 75 18.23 1.25 -8.16
N SER A 76 18.01 0.14 -8.87
CA SER A 76 18.98 -0.97 -8.91
C SER A 76 20.35 -0.52 -9.43
N ALA A 77 20.39 0.31 -10.48
CA ALA A 77 21.62 0.89 -11.00
C ALA A 77 22.30 1.81 -9.98
N ILE A 78 21.56 2.70 -9.32
CA ILE A 78 22.10 3.57 -8.25
C ILE A 78 22.73 2.73 -7.14
N LEU A 79 22.06 1.68 -6.66
CA LEU A 79 22.57 0.81 -5.60
C LEU A 79 23.84 0.06 -6.02
N GLN A 80 23.94 -0.37 -7.28
CA GLN A 80 25.15 -0.98 -7.84
C GLN A 80 26.31 0.03 -7.91
N THR A 81 26.04 1.25 -8.40
CA THR A 81 27.05 2.31 -8.44
C THR A 81 27.51 2.70 -7.04
N CYS A 82 26.61 2.78 -6.05
CA CYS A 82 26.97 3.02 -4.65
C CYS A 82 27.92 1.95 -4.11
N GLN A 83 27.67 0.67 -4.43
CA GLN A 83 28.57 -0.43 -4.04
C GLN A 83 29.93 -0.31 -4.73
N GLY A 84 29.96 -0.01 -6.03
CA GLY A 84 31.21 0.15 -6.79
C GLY A 84 32.05 1.34 -6.33
N LEU A 85 31.41 2.44 -5.91
CA LEU A 85 32.06 3.63 -5.36
C LEU A 85 32.46 3.48 -3.88
N GLY A 86 32.11 2.38 -3.24
CA GLY A 86 32.35 2.18 -1.81
C GLY A 86 31.56 3.13 -0.91
N HIS A 87 30.40 3.63 -1.36
CA HIS A 87 29.56 4.52 -0.57
C HIS A 87 28.96 3.78 0.63
N GLN A 88 29.24 4.26 1.84
CA GLN A 88 28.92 3.58 3.11
C GLN A 88 27.82 4.28 3.91
N SER A 89 26.84 4.89 3.25
CA SER A 89 25.68 5.43 3.95
C SER A 89 24.86 4.31 4.60
N ALA A 90 24.40 4.55 5.84
CA ALA A 90 23.45 3.68 6.52
C ALA A 90 22.14 3.54 5.73
N PHE A 91 21.68 4.61 5.09
CA PHE A 91 20.48 4.59 4.26
C PHE A 91 20.68 3.68 3.05
N CYS A 92 21.76 3.86 2.29
CA CYS A 92 22.06 3.02 1.13
C CYS A 92 22.19 1.53 1.50
N ARG A 93 22.81 1.20 2.64
CA ARG A 93 22.89 -0.19 3.13
C ARG A 93 21.51 -0.77 3.48
N MET A 94 20.71 -0.01 4.22
CA MET A 94 19.35 -0.40 4.61
C MET A 94 18.49 -0.69 3.37
N ILE A 95 18.50 0.22 2.39
CA ILE A 95 17.76 0.03 1.14
C ILE A 95 18.32 -1.15 0.35
N THR A 96 19.64 -1.31 0.23
CA THR A 96 20.24 -2.45 -0.46
C THR A 96 19.77 -3.78 0.13
N GLN A 97 19.70 -3.89 1.46
CA GLN A 97 19.23 -5.09 2.13
C GLN A 97 17.74 -5.35 1.85
N ALA A 98 16.90 -4.34 1.98
CA ALA A 98 15.46 -4.45 1.69
C ALA A 98 15.20 -4.79 0.21
N TRP A 99 15.93 -4.14 -0.71
CA TRP A 99 15.81 -4.33 -2.16
C TRP A 99 16.22 -5.74 -2.60
N ARG A 100 17.31 -6.29 -2.01
CA ARG A 100 17.73 -7.68 -2.25
C ARG A 100 16.71 -8.70 -1.72
N GLN A 101 16.15 -8.48 -0.53
CA GLN A 101 15.12 -9.35 0.02
C GLN A 101 13.89 -9.44 -0.89
N THR A 102 13.49 -8.32 -1.51
CA THR A 102 12.43 -8.34 -2.54
C THR A 102 12.85 -9.06 -3.81
N ALA A 103 14.11 -8.94 -4.25
CA ALA A 103 14.64 -9.72 -5.38
C ALA A 103 14.57 -11.24 -5.14
N HIS A 104 14.84 -11.71 -3.92
CA HIS A 104 14.80 -13.13 -3.56
C HIS A 104 13.38 -13.71 -3.46
N LEU A 105 12.37 -12.89 -3.11
CA LEU A 105 10.96 -13.26 -3.13
C LEU A 105 10.47 -13.63 -4.55
N HIS A 106 11.13 -13.14 -5.61
CA HIS A 106 10.87 -13.57 -6.99
C HIS A 106 11.36 -14.98 -7.33
N THR A 107 12.35 -15.50 -6.58
CA THR A 107 13.03 -16.77 -6.91
C THR A 107 12.56 -17.96 -6.08
N THR A 108 11.91 -17.73 -4.95
CA THR A 108 11.24 -18.78 -4.19
C THR A 108 9.83 -18.97 -4.73
N PRO A 109 9.50 -20.12 -5.34
CA PRO A 109 8.10 -20.49 -5.52
C PRO A 109 7.54 -20.68 -4.11
N LYS A 110 6.77 -19.70 -3.62
CA LYS A 110 5.97 -19.91 -2.42
C LYS A 110 4.79 -20.81 -2.78
N PRO A 111 4.37 -21.65 -1.82
CA PRO A 111 3.56 -22.82 -2.10
C PRO A 111 2.26 -22.42 -2.76
N GLU A 112 1.85 -23.23 -3.73
CA GLU A 112 0.49 -23.43 -4.22
C GLU A 112 -0.44 -22.23 -4.03
N CYS A 113 -0.68 -21.52 -5.14
CA CYS A 113 -1.94 -20.82 -5.39
C CYS A 113 -3.10 -21.60 -4.76
N GLY A 114 -3.60 -21.15 -3.60
CA GLY A 114 -4.39 -22.05 -2.78
C GLY A 114 -4.95 -21.43 -1.51
N ASP A 115 -5.47 -20.20 -1.58
CA ASP A 115 -6.57 -19.85 -0.67
C ASP A 115 -7.50 -18.79 -1.25
N THR A 116 -7.97 -19.01 -2.50
CA THR A 116 -9.18 -18.32 -2.99
C THR A 116 -10.34 -18.50 -2.03
N ASN A 117 -10.36 -19.60 -1.26
CA ASN A 117 -11.32 -19.83 -0.20
C ASN A 117 -11.19 -18.77 0.90
N GLY A 118 -9.99 -18.42 1.36
CA GLY A 118 -9.76 -17.37 2.37
C GLY A 118 -10.31 -16.00 1.95
N LEU A 119 -10.03 -15.53 0.73
CA LEU A 119 -10.56 -14.25 0.24
C LEU A 119 -12.09 -14.29 0.05
N GLN A 120 -12.66 -15.43 -0.38
CA GLN A 120 -14.11 -15.63 -0.45
C GLN A 120 -14.78 -15.59 0.93
N HIS A 121 -14.14 -16.18 1.96
CA HIS A 121 -14.64 -16.11 3.34
C HIS A 121 -14.61 -14.66 3.85
N ILE A 122 -13.54 -13.91 3.58
CA ILE A 122 -13.45 -12.49 3.95
C ILE A 122 -14.55 -11.67 3.27
N ILE A 123 -14.86 -11.94 1.99
CA ILE A 123 -15.97 -11.27 1.29
C ILE A 123 -17.32 -11.59 1.92
N ALA A 124 -17.57 -12.86 2.27
CA ALA A 124 -18.80 -13.25 2.96
C ALA A 124 -18.96 -12.53 4.30
N GLU A 125 -17.88 -12.40 5.08
CA GLU A 125 -17.88 -11.63 6.33
C GLU A 125 -18.15 -10.14 6.11
N MET A 126 -17.51 -9.54 5.11
CA MET A 126 -17.76 -8.13 4.77
C MET A 126 -19.22 -7.89 4.37
N ARG A 127 -19.87 -8.84 3.66
CA ARG A 127 -21.30 -8.75 3.31
C ARG A 127 -22.21 -8.80 4.54
N LYS A 128 -21.93 -9.67 5.52
CA LYS A 128 -22.66 -9.67 6.80
C LYS A 128 -22.49 -8.33 7.53
N PHE A 129 -21.27 -7.79 7.54
CA PHE A 129 -21.00 -6.51 8.18
C PHE A 129 -21.72 -5.34 7.48
N GLU A 130 -21.83 -5.39 6.15
CA GLU A 130 -22.59 -4.43 5.34
C GLU A 130 -24.06 -4.37 5.75
N GLU A 131 -24.71 -5.51 5.94
CA GLU A 131 -26.11 -5.59 6.40
C GLU A 131 -26.30 -4.95 7.78
N ILE A 132 -25.37 -5.20 8.71
CA ILE A 132 -25.43 -4.63 10.06
C ILE A 132 -25.23 -3.11 10.04
N LEU A 133 -24.29 -2.60 9.23
CA LEU A 133 -24.07 -1.16 9.08
C LEU A 133 -25.27 -0.45 8.46
N GLU A 134 -25.91 -1.06 7.47
CA GLU A 134 -27.12 -0.50 6.85
C GLU A 134 -28.28 -0.37 7.85
N GLU A 135 -28.38 -1.28 8.81
CA GLU A 135 -29.40 -1.25 9.87
C GLU A 135 -29.05 -0.28 11.02
N HIS A 136 -27.79 -0.24 11.46
CA HIS A 136 -27.38 0.44 12.69
C HIS A 136 -26.76 1.83 12.47
N GLU A 137 -26.13 2.08 11.31
CA GLU A 137 -25.42 3.33 10.99
C GLU A 137 -25.67 3.80 9.53
N PRO A 138 -26.94 3.99 9.10
CA PRO A 138 -27.28 4.25 7.69
C PRO A 138 -26.73 5.58 7.15
N ASP A 139 -26.53 6.57 8.02
CA ASP A 139 -26.00 7.90 7.69
C ASP A 139 -24.46 7.96 7.69
N ASP A 140 -23.77 6.87 8.06
CA ASP A 140 -22.31 6.84 8.11
C ASP A 140 -21.71 6.45 6.75
N ASP A 141 -20.72 7.20 6.25
CA ASP A 141 -20.06 6.89 4.97
C ASP A 141 -19.26 5.58 4.99
N THR A 142 -19.09 4.95 6.15
CA THR A 142 -18.40 3.67 6.34
C THR A 142 -19.02 2.54 5.51
N TRP A 143 -20.35 2.49 5.34
CA TRP A 143 -20.98 1.46 4.50
C TRP A 143 -20.60 1.59 3.03
N ARG A 144 -20.44 2.82 2.53
CA ARG A 144 -20.00 3.07 1.14
C ARG A 144 -18.58 2.58 0.92
N GLN A 145 -17.71 2.79 1.90
CA GLN A 145 -16.32 2.33 1.86
C GLN A 145 -16.26 0.79 1.86
N LEU A 146 -17.08 0.14 2.69
CA LEU A 146 -17.17 -1.31 2.73
C LEU A 146 -17.65 -1.88 1.38
N ARG A 147 -18.67 -1.28 0.74
CA ARG A 147 -19.12 -1.70 -0.60
C ARG A 147 -18.03 -1.61 -1.66
N LEU A 148 -17.24 -0.53 -1.63
CA LEU A 148 -16.12 -0.37 -2.54
C LEU A 148 -15.03 -1.42 -2.30
N LEU A 149 -14.74 -1.74 -1.04
CA LEU A 149 -13.79 -2.79 -0.67
C LEU A 149 -14.26 -4.18 -1.10
N ILE A 150 -15.55 -4.49 -0.93
CA ILE A 150 -16.14 -5.75 -1.38
C ILE A 150 -16.02 -5.89 -2.89
N ALA A 151 -16.44 -4.87 -3.66
CA ALA A 151 -16.34 -4.89 -5.12
C ALA A 151 -14.90 -5.10 -5.59
N LEU A 152 -13.95 -4.46 -4.90
CA LEU A 152 -12.53 -4.63 -5.17
C LEU A 152 -12.04 -6.06 -4.85
N ALA A 153 -12.44 -6.64 -3.72
CA ALA A 153 -12.06 -8.00 -3.36
C ALA A 153 -12.65 -9.04 -4.34
N GLU A 154 -13.89 -8.85 -4.78
CA GLU A 154 -14.52 -9.65 -5.83
C GLU A 154 -13.75 -9.57 -7.16
N ASP A 155 -13.26 -8.39 -7.53
CA ASP A 155 -12.45 -8.20 -8.73
C ASP A 155 -11.03 -8.79 -8.62
N LEU A 156 -10.48 -8.89 -7.41
CA LEU A 156 -9.21 -9.54 -7.14
C LEU A 156 -9.31 -11.07 -7.25
N ILE A 157 -10.43 -11.68 -6.84
CA ILE A 157 -10.68 -13.12 -7.06
C ILE A 157 -10.68 -13.48 -8.54
N LYS A 158 -11.20 -12.59 -9.40
CA LYS A 158 -11.25 -12.79 -10.85
C LYS A 158 -9.88 -12.63 -11.53
N VAL A 159 -8.82 -12.26 -10.80
CA VAL A 159 -7.48 -12.15 -11.37
C VAL A 159 -6.89 -13.54 -11.53
N GLU A 160 -6.93 -14.05 -12.75
CA GLU A 160 -6.17 -15.25 -13.08
C GLU A 160 -4.66 -14.97 -13.04
N PRO A 161 -3.82 -15.96 -12.67
CA PRO A 161 -2.36 -15.84 -12.73
C PRO A 161 -1.82 -15.48 -14.12
N SER A 162 -2.61 -15.76 -15.17
CA SER A 162 -2.35 -15.44 -16.58
C SER A 162 -2.52 -13.95 -16.93
N THR A 163 -3.13 -13.16 -16.02
CA THR A 163 -3.42 -11.74 -16.26
C THR A 163 -2.12 -10.94 -16.39
N PRO A 164 -1.97 -10.05 -17.39
CA PRO A 164 -0.78 -9.21 -17.54
C PRO A 164 -0.49 -8.37 -16.28
N ALA A 165 0.78 -8.23 -15.92
CA ALA A 165 1.22 -7.53 -14.71
C ALA A 165 0.64 -6.10 -14.57
N ASP A 166 0.46 -5.38 -15.68
CA ASP A 166 -0.12 -4.04 -15.70
C ASP A 166 -1.59 -4.04 -15.27
N LYS A 167 -2.37 -5.02 -15.73
CA LYS A 167 -3.79 -5.15 -15.36
C LYS A 167 -3.96 -5.62 -13.92
N GLN A 168 -3.03 -6.45 -13.44
CA GLN A 168 -2.99 -6.80 -12.03
C GLN A 168 -2.70 -5.53 -11.22
N PHE A 169 -1.65 -4.77 -11.57
CA PHE A 169 -1.27 -3.54 -10.88
C PHE A 169 -2.41 -2.54 -10.71
N GLU A 170 -3.17 -2.25 -11.77
CA GLU A 170 -4.28 -1.30 -11.70
C GLU A 170 -5.28 -1.68 -10.58
N ARG A 171 -5.54 -2.97 -10.38
CA ARG A 171 -6.42 -3.47 -9.33
C ARG A 171 -5.77 -3.40 -7.95
N PHE A 172 -4.47 -3.72 -7.83
CA PHE A 172 -3.71 -3.55 -6.58
C PHE A 172 -3.47 -2.08 -6.22
N ARG A 173 -3.41 -1.16 -7.21
CA ARG A 173 -3.28 0.28 -6.99
C ARG A 173 -4.48 0.82 -6.24
N LEU A 174 -5.67 0.29 -6.52
CA LEU A 174 -6.89 0.66 -5.78
C LEU A 174 -6.74 0.30 -4.29
N LEU A 175 -6.19 -0.87 -3.93
CA LEU A 175 -5.89 -1.21 -2.52
C LEU A 175 -4.94 -0.21 -1.86
N ARG A 176 -3.98 0.35 -2.62
CA ARG A 176 -3.03 1.35 -2.11
C ARG A 176 -3.71 2.67 -1.77
N TYR A 177 -4.69 3.08 -2.57
CA TYR A 177 -5.52 4.24 -2.29
C TYR A 177 -6.35 4.03 -1.01
N TYR A 178 -6.87 2.80 -0.81
CA TYR A 178 -7.61 2.45 0.40
C TYR A 178 -6.72 2.27 1.65
N LYS A 179 -5.48 1.75 1.53
CA LYS A 179 -4.53 1.60 2.67
C LYS A 179 -4.13 2.93 3.31
N LEU A 180 -4.22 4.02 2.57
CA LEU A 180 -3.98 5.39 3.06
C LEU A 180 -5.25 6.08 3.55
N TRP A 181 -6.41 5.42 3.39
CA TRP A 181 -7.71 5.88 3.79
C TRP A 181 -8.03 5.41 5.22
N LEU A 182 -7.14 5.71 6.16
CA LEU A 182 -7.64 6.01 7.50
C LEU A 182 -8.39 7.33 7.34
N PRO A 183 -9.69 7.42 7.64
CA PRO A 183 -10.33 8.71 7.75
C PRO A 183 -9.77 9.36 9.02
N LEU A 184 -8.57 9.95 8.90
CA LEU A 184 -7.89 10.68 9.98
C LEU A 184 -8.79 11.80 10.52
N ASN A 185 -9.70 12.30 9.70
CA ASN A 185 -10.71 13.28 10.10
C ASN A 185 -11.71 12.69 11.10
N ASP A 186 -12.13 11.44 10.94
CA ASP A 186 -13.07 10.78 11.85
C ASP A 186 -12.37 10.37 13.15
N LEU A 187 -11.08 10.00 13.09
CA LEU A 187 -10.21 9.79 14.26
C LEU A 187 -10.08 11.02 15.18
N LEU A 188 -10.31 12.21 14.64
CA LEU A 188 -10.29 13.48 15.38
C LEU A 188 -11.68 13.87 15.93
N THR A 189 -12.72 13.09 15.61
CA THR A 189 -14.07 13.25 16.15
C THR A 189 -14.32 12.24 17.26
N ASP A 190 -15.08 12.62 18.29
CA ASP A 190 -15.41 11.74 19.44
C ASP A 190 -16.46 10.66 19.07
N LYS A 191 -16.52 10.27 17.79
CA LYS A 191 -17.38 9.21 17.27
C LYS A 191 -16.82 7.83 17.64
N ASP A 192 -17.70 6.84 17.76
CA ASP A 192 -17.26 5.45 17.85
C ASP A 192 -16.58 5.05 16.54
N LEU A 193 -15.31 4.65 16.61
CA LEU A 193 -14.48 4.30 15.46
C LEU A 193 -14.53 2.81 15.15
N SER A 194 -15.32 2.03 15.90
CA SER A 194 -15.31 0.56 15.79
C SER A 194 -15.70 0.09 14.39
N SER A 195 -16.67 0.75 13.74
CA SER A 195 -17.07 0.41 12.37
C SER A 195 -15.97 0.72 11.35
N ILE A 196 -15.33 1.88 11.46
CA ILE A 196 -14.18 2.28 10.62
C ILE A 196 -12.97 1.34 10.83
N LEU A 197 -12.68 0.97 12.07
CA LEU A 197 -11.58 0.06 12.39
C LEU A 197 -11.86 -1.37 11.88
N MET A 198 -13.12 -1.81 11.90
CA MET A 198 -13.54 -3.06 11.26
C MET A 198 -13.31 -3.03 9.75
N VAL A 199 -13.71 -1.95 9.04
CA VAL A 199 -13.42 -1.79 7.60
C VAL A 199 -11.91 -1.81 7.33
N ASN A 200 -11.11 -1.16 8.16
CA ASN A 200 -9.64 -1.19 8.04
C ASN A 200 -9.06 -2.60 8.28
N ALA A 201 -9.59 -3.35 9.24
CA ALA A 201 -9.18 -4.72 9.47
C ALA A 201 -9.48 -5.60 8.24
N TYR A 202 -10.67 -5.48 7.64
CA TYR A 202 -11.00 -6.16 6.39
C TYR A 202 -10.08 -5.74 5.24
N LEU A 203 -9.76 -4.45 5.11
CA LEU A 203 -8.83 -3.97 4.08
C LEU A 203 -7.44 -4.61 4.23
N HIS A 204 -6.92 -4.68 5.46
CA HIS A 204 -5.65 -5.35 5.71
C HIS A 204 -5.73 -6.86 5.43
N ALA A 205 -6.82 -7.51 5.82
CA ALA A 205 -7.05 -8.92 5.52
C ALA A 205 -7.11 -9.19 4.01
N VAL A 206 -7.90 -8.42 3.25
CA VAL A 206 -7.94 -8.51 1.78
C VAL A 206 -6.53 -8.36 1.21
N ALA A 207 -5.77 -7.35 1.65
CA ALA A 207 -4.41 -7.13 1.16
C ALA A 207 -3.42 -8.24 1.56
N LEU A 208 -3.65 -9.01 2.63
CA LEU A 208 -2.86 -10.18 3.01
C LEU A 208 -3.18 -11.42 2.17
N TYR A 209 -4.48 -11.64 1.88
CA TYR A 209 -4.95 -12.78 1.09
C TYR A 209 -4.85 -12.55 -0.42
N THR A 210 -4.45 -11.34 -0.84
CA THR A 210 -4.15 -11.08 -2.24
C THR A 210 -2.72 -11.56 -2.56
N PRO A 211 -2.51 -12.37 -3.61
CA PRO A 211 -1.21 -12.97 -3.89
C PRO A 211 -0.09 -11.91 -3.99
N PRO A 212 1.08 -12.15 -3.36
CA PRO A 212 2.17 -11.20 -3.37
C PRO A 212 2.68 -11.00 -4.79
N GLN A 213 2.70 -9.74 -5.23
CA GLN A 213 3.27 -9.38 -6.52
C GLN A 213 4.79 -9.51 -6.45
N THR A 214 5.31 -10.31 -7.38
CA THR A 214 6.74 -10.48 -7.70
C THR A 214 7.60 -9.25 -7.56
N SER A 215 7.16 -8.19 -8.26
CA SER A 215 8.07 -7.19 -8.83
C SER A 215 8.73 -6.26 -7.81
N GLN A 216 10.02 -5.96 -7.99
CA GLN A 216 10.71 -4.85 -7.31
C GLN A 216 9.98 -3.51 -7.48
N ALA A 217 9.19 -3.37 -8.55
CA ALA A 217 8.27 -2.25 -8.75
C ALA A 217 7.22 -2.12 -7.63
N TYR A 218 7.01 -3.13 -6.79
CA TYR A 218 6.13 -3.15 -5.63
C TYR A 218 6.87 -3.11 -4.29
N MET A 219 8.21 -2.99 -4.28
CA MET A 219 9.00 -3.05 -3.02
C MET A 219 8.50 -2.04 -1.98
N ILE A 220 8.13 -0.85 -2.44
CA ILE A 220 7.61 0.21 -1.58
C ILE A 220 6.27 -0.18 -0.93
N ASP A 221 5.48 -1.03 -1.59
CA ASP A 221 4.18 -1.50 -1.12
C ASP A 221 4.30 -2.69 -0.14
N LEU A 222 5.48 -3.32 -0.08
CA LEU A 222 5.83 -4.43 0.81
C LEU A 222 6.46 -3.98 2.14
N GLY A 223 6.82 -2.69 2.28
CA GLY A 223 7.51 -2.17 3.45
C GLY A 223 6.67 -2.06 4.73
N VAL A 224 5.35 -2.26 4.63
CA VAL A 224 4.43 -2.24 5.78
C VAL A 224 4.27 -3.66 6.30
N ASN A 225 4.61 -3.88 7.58
CA ASN A 225 4.30 -5.14 8.27
C ASN A 225 2.78 -5.23 8.48
N LEU A 226 2.09 -5.64 7.41
CA LEU A 226 0.64 -5.69 7.34
C LEU A 226 0.02 -6.64 8.39
N PRO A 227 0.62 -7.80 8.73
CA PRO A 227 0.15 -8.60 9.87
C PRO A 227 0.22 -7.85 11.20
N SER A 228 1.32 -7.15 11.48
CA SER A 228 1.46 -6.36 12.71
C SER A 228 0.46 -5.20 12.75
N LEU A 229 0.23 -4.54 11.61
CA LEU A 229 -0.75 -3.46 11.51
C LEU A 229 -2.17 -3.97 11.73
N LEU A 230 -2.53 -5.10 11.11
CA LEU A 230 -3.81 -5.77 11.31
C LEU A 230 -4.04 -6.16 12.77
N ASN A 231 -3.04 -6.77 13.42
CA ASN A 231 -3.14 -7.12 14.84
C ASN A 231 -3.36 -5.89 15.74
N GLU A 232 -2.67 -4.78 15.45
CA GLU A 232 -2.88 -3.55 16.19
C GLU A 232 -4.29 -2.97 15.94
N THR A 233 -4.74 -2.93 14.68
CA THR A 233 -6.10 -2.50 14.32
C THR A 233 -7.15 -3.33 15.05
N LEU A 234 -7.04 -4.67 15.05
CA LEU A 234 -7.96 -5.57 15.74
C LEU A 234 -7.98 -5.37 17.27
N ARG A 235 -6.86 -4.95 17.86
CA ARG A 235 -6.75 -4.66 19.29
C ARG A 235 -7.47 -3.37 19.69
N GLN A 236 -7.52 -2.40 18.78
CA GLN A 236 -8.12 -1.08 19.03
C GLN A 236 -9.64 -1.07 18.79
N ILE A 237 -10.19 -2.07 18.09
CA ILE A 237 -11.64 -2.23 17.91
C ILE A 237 -12.28 -2.48 19.28
N ARG A 238 -13.17 -1.58 19.71
CA ARG A 238 -13.97 -1.80 20.91
C ARG A 238 -15.04 -2.86 20.58
N PRO A 239 -15.28 -3.83 21.48
CA PRO A 239 -16.37 -4.78 21.28
C PRO A 239 -17.70 -4.06 21.46
N VAL A 240 -18.35 -3.75 20.32
CA VAL A 240 -19.70 -3.19 20.25
C VAL A 240 -20.66 -4.34 19.93
N GLU A 241 -21.78 -4.44 20.65
CA GLU A 241 -22.70 -5.60 20.64
C GLU A 241 -23.05 -6.15 19.24
N PRO A 242 -23.36 -5.32 18.22
CA PRO A 242 -23.57 -5.78 16.84
C PRO A 242 -22.32 -6.36 16.13
N TYR A 243 -21.10 -6.00 16.54
CA TYR A 243 -19.86 -6.34 15.84
C TYR A 243 -19.05 -7.45 16.49
N VAL A 244 -19.32 -7.80 17.76
CA VAL A 244 -18.51 -8.77 18.53
C VAL A 244 -18.37 -10.10 17.79
N ARG A 245 -19.47 -10.64 17.25
CA ARG A 245 -19.45 -11.91 16.51
C ARG A 245 -18.60 -11.83 15.25
N LEU A 246 -18.73 -10.76 14.47
CA LEU A 246 -17.95 -10.55 13.24
C LEU A 246 -16.45 -10.37 13.54
N LEU A 247 -16.14 -9.67 14.63
CA LEU A 247 -14.75 -9.50 15.08
C LEU A 247 -14.12 -10.84 15.47
N ASP A 248 -14.88 -11.71 16.15
CA ASP A 248 -14.41 -13.04 16.52
C ASP A 248 -14.28 -13.96 15.29
N GLU A 249 -15.24 -13.92 14.36
CA GLU A 249 -15.18 -14.65 13.08
C GLU A 249 -13.95 -14.22 12.25
N LEU A 250 -13.70 -12.91 12.13
CA LEU A 250 -12.52 -12.38 11.45
C LEU A 250 -11.21 -12.83 12.11
N LYS A 251 -11.12 -12.80 13.46
CA LYS A 251 -9.94 -13.30 14.18
C LYS A 251 -9.71 -14.79 13.94
N VAL A 252 -10.76 -15.60 13.85
CA VAL A 252 -10.65 -17.04 13.56
C VAL A 252 -10.11 -17.26 12.16
N ILE A 253 -10.62 -16.54 11.16
CA ILE A 253 -10.13 -16.61 9.77
C ILE A 253 -8.63 -16.27 9.70
N LEU A 254 -8.18 -15.30 10.50
CA LEU A 254 -6.81 -14.79 10.52
C LEU A 254 -5.85 -15.57 11.45
N SER A 255 -6.35 -16.46 12.31
CA SER A 255 -5.56 -17.22 13.30
C SER A 255 -4.51 -18.21 12.74
N PRO A 256 -4.55 -18.66 11.46
CA PRO A 256 -3.46 -19.46 10.89
C PRO A 256 -2.34 -18.63 10.22
N MET A 257 -2.39 -17.29 10.25
CA MET A 257 -1.42 -16.40 9.59
C MET A 257 -0.21 -16.03 10.44
#